data_AF-A0AAD7B0J5-F1
#
_entry.id   AF-A0AAD7B0J5-F1
#
_cell.length_a   1.000
_cell.length_b   1.000
_cell.length_c   1.000
_cell.angle_alpha   90.00
_cell.angle_beta   90.00
_cell.angle_gamma   90.00
#
_symmetry.space_group_name_H-M   'P 1'
#
loop_
_entity.id
_entity.type
_entity.pdbx_description
1 polymer ?
#
loop_
_entity_poly.entity_id
_entity_poly.type
_entity_poly.pdbx_seq_one_letter_code
_entity_poly.pdbx_strand_id
1 'polypeptide(L)'
;MEPHILSFPNEITAEIFTHFLPPYPDRPSVVGPLSPSFLLGICRQWYDLDIQVDDDELHAQQHHLLQLWLQRSGNCPLSIELRNFESGSLRRRSHPLMPAFLETMLCHASRWQDMHIFMPYENLRQLEASVSMPLLRSLTFGPDNLHRMTDDTPERPMHLFTQAPQLKAVVLSHSFNPFCITLPWSQITTLEAVLFDDQFFEILRQAQALESCTLWLNSQDFESPNLPTIPTLSRLRYLKVEGGTKEWAFFLQGFLRRLGTLPALESLHISEMFLGPDPVDAICSLRPRGYPREIEIWQACASLDVYRGAFPEAQLAISA
;
A
#
# COMPACT_ATOMS: atom_id res chain seq x y z
N MET A 1 -11.50 -0.22 -46.75
CA MET A 1 -10.08 -0.09 -46.39
C MET A 1 -9.90 -0.90 -45.12
N GLU A 2 -9.34 -2.10 -45.22
CA GLU A 2 -8.99 -2.87 -44.02
C GLU A 2 -7.87 -2.13 -43.28
N PRO A 3 -7.96 -1.99 -41.95
CA PRO A 3 -6.92 -1.33 -41.19
C PRO A 3 -5.65 -2.21 -41.22
N HIS A 4 -4.60 -1.70 -41.86
CA HIS A 4 -3.25 -2.32 -41.94
C HIS A 4 -2.62 -2.63 -40.57
N ILE A 5 -3.22 -2.17 -39.47
CA ILE A 5 -2.76 -2.40 -38.10
C ILE A 5 -2.77 -3.90 -37.74
N LEU A 6 -3.68 -4.70 -38.32
CA LEU A 6 -3.74 -6.15 -38.06
C LEU A 6 -2.65 -6.95 -38.81
N SER A 7 -1.89 -6.33 -39.71
CA SER A 7 -0.77 -6.98 -40.40
C SER A 7 0.56 -6.88 -39.65
N PHE A 8 0.62 -6.11 -38.56
CA PHE A 8 1.83 -6.03 -37.78
C PHE A 8 2.06 -7.32 -37.00
N PRO A 9 3.32 -7.79 -36.91
CA PRO A 9 3.70 -8.82 -35.95
C PRO A 9 3.27 -8.41 -34.53
N ASN A 10 2.96 -9.40 -33.69
CA ASN A 10 2.49 -9.16 -32.32
C ASN A 10 3.50 -8.31 -31.51
N GLU A 11 4.79 -8.42 -31.81
CA GLU A 11 5.87 -7.68 -31.18
C GLU A 11 5.81 -6.19 -31.49
N ILE A 12 5.53 -5.81 -32.74
CA ILE A 12 5.40 -4.41 -33.15
C ILE A 12 4.12 -3.81 -32.58
N THR A 13 3.04 -4.58 -32.60
CA THR A 13 1.78 -4.18 -31.97
C THR A 13 1.98 -3.96 -30.47
N ALA A 14 2.65 -4.87 -29.78
CA ALA A 14 3.01 -4.74 -28.36
C ALA A 14 3.84 -3.47 -28.07
N GLU A 15 4.88 -3.22 -28.89
CA GLU A 15 5.74 -2.03 -28.74
C GLU A 15 4.99 -0.72 -29.03
N ILE A 16 4.09 -0.70 -30.01
CA ILE A 16 3.22 0.47 -30.21
C ILE A 16 2.40 0.73 -28.95
N PHE A 17 1.83 -0.31 -28.34
CA PHE A 17 1.04 -0.16 -27.12
C PHE A 17 1.86 0.30 -25.91
N THR A 18 3.12 -0.11 -25.76
CA THR A 18 3.96 0.35 -24.64
C THR A 18 4.18 1.87 -24.68
N HIS A 19 4.06 2.51 -25.85
CA HIS A 19 4.12 3.96 -26.00
C HIS A 19 2.79 4.70 -25.73
N PHE A 20 1.66 4.01 -25.74
CA PHE A 20 0.33 4.60 -25.48
C PHE A 20 -0.19 4.32 -24.06
N LEU A 21 0.47 3.43 -23.32
CA LEU A 21 0.13 3.12 -21.95
C LEU A 21 0.97 3.97 -20.99
N PRO A 22 0.40 4.39 -19.84
CA PRO A 22 1.22 4.92 -18.76
C PRO A 22 2.16 3.81 -18.23
N PRO A 23 3.32 4.17 -17.68
CA PRO A 23 4.24 3.19 -17.11
C PRO A 23 3.57 2.43 -15.97
N TYR A 24 3.61 1.09 -16.00
CA TYR A 24 3.11 0.25 -14.90
C TYR A 24 3.77 0.67 -13.57
N PRO A 25 3.01 0.83 -12.46
CA PRO A 25 1.63 0.36 -12.23
C PRO A 25 0.51 1.38 -12.50
N ASP A 26 0.80 2.51 -13.16
CA ASP A 26 -0.21 3.54 -13.46
C ASP A 26 -1.27 3.00 -14.44
N ARG A 27 -2.53 3.46 -14.31
CA ARG A 27 -3.70 2.87 -15.01
C ARG A 27 -4.44 3.90 -15.88
N PRO A 28 -4.75 3.58 -17.15
CA PRO A 28 -5.66 4.41 -17.94
C PRO A 28 -7.12 4.23 -17.51
N SER A 29 -7.95 5.28 -17.62
CA SER A 29 -9.39 5.20 -17.32
C SER A 29 -10.11 4.21 -18.25
N VAL A 30 -11.13 3.51 -17.75
CA VAL A 30 -11.94 2.55 -18.54
C VAL A 30 -12.82 3.21 -19.60
N VAL A 31 -13.08 4.51 -19.48
CA VAL A 31 -13.85 5.30 -20.44
C VAL A 31 -13.07 6.53 -20.91
N GLY A 32 -13.16 6.87 -22.20
CA GLY A 32 -12.55 8.07 -22.78
C GLY A 32 -11.60 7.81 -23.97
N PRO A 33 -11.07 8.87 -24.61
CA PRO A 33 -10.31 8.79 -25.86
C PRO A 33 -8.91 8.12 -25.76
N LEU A 34 -8.55 7.60 -24.59
CA LEU A 34 -7.34 6.79 -24.35
C LEU A 34 -7.65 5.51 -23.56
N SER A 35 -8.95 5.17 -23.44
CA SER A 35 -9.32 4.03 -22.64
C SER A 35 -8.90 2.73 -23.31
N PRO A 36 -8.59 1.70 -22.51
CA PRO A 36 -8.46 0.34 -22.99
C PRO A 36 -9.57 -0.07 -23.92
N SER A 37 -10.80 0.26 -23.57
CA SER A 37 -11.99 -0.09 -24.35
C SER A 37 -11.99 0.48 -25.77
N PHE A 38 -11.32 1.60 -26.03
CA PHE A 38 -11.13 2.14 -27.39
C PHE A 38 -10.12 1.33 -28.22
N LEU A 39 -9.13 0.74 -27.55
CA LEU A 39 -8.02 0.00 -28.16
C LEU A 39 -8.15 -1.54 -28.02
N LEU A 40 -9.18 -2.03 -27.30
CA LEU A 40 -9.54 -3.45 -27.10
C LEU A 40 -9.84 -4.20 -28.41
N GLY A 41 -9.92 -3.50 -29.53
CA GLY A 41 -10.01 -4.10 -30.87
C GLY A 41 -8.67 -4.59 -31.43
N ILE A 42 -7.53 -4.30 -30.81
CA ILE A 42 -6.21 -4.38 -31.48
C ILE A 42 -5.23 -5.39 -30.84
N CYS A 43 -5.21 -5.64 -29.52
CA CYS A 43 -4.26 -6.59 -28.90
C CYS A 43 -4.75 -7.18 -27.55
N ARG A 44 -4.17 -8.32 -27.14
CA ARG A 44 -4.43 -9.08 -25.89
C ARG A 44 -3.68 -8.58 -24.64
N GLN A 45 -2.79 -7.59 -24.76
CA GLN A 45 -1.88 -7.17 -23.68
C GLN A 45 -2.45 -6.09 -22.74
N TRP A 46 -3.70 -6.24 -22.31
CA TRP A 46 -4.34 -5.29 -21.38
C TRP A 46 -4.51 -5.97 -20.02
N TYR A 47 -3.64 -5.63 -19.05
CA TYR A 47 -3.59 -6.32 -17.75
C TYR A 47 -4.14 -5.51 -16.57
N ASP A 48 -4.45 -4.23 -16.78
CA ASP A 48 -4.88 -3.32 -15.72
C ASP A 48 -6.25 -2.71 -16.08
N LEU A 49 -7.23 -2.88 -15.19
CA LEU A 49 -8.60 -2.40 -15.37
C LEU A 49 -9.06 -1.65 -14.11
N ASP A 50 -9.42 -0.37 -14.25
CA ASP A 50 -10.04 0.44 -13.20
C ASP A 50 -11.56 0.48 -13.38
N ILE A 51 -12.30 -0.36 -12.64
CA ILE A 51 -13.74 -0.48 -12.84
C ILE A 51 -14.48 0.45 -11.88
N GLN A 52 -15.09 1.46 -12.46
CA GLN A 52 -15.90 2.44 -11.75
C GLN A 52 -17.39 2.07 -11.87
N VAL A 53 -18.11 2.08 -10.76
CA VAL A 53 -19.46 1.51 -10.61
C VAL A 53 -20.38 2.62 -10.07
N ASP A 54 -20.95 3.45 -10.95
CA ASP A 54 -21.62 4.72 -10.55
C ASP A 54 -23.07 4.91 -11.05
N ASP A 55 -23.60 4.14 -12.01
CA ASP A 55 -24.96 4.37 -12.58
C ASP A 55 -25.69 3.08 -13.00
N ASP A 56 -26.87 2.81 -12.41
CA ASP A 56 -27.70 1.59 -12.54
C ASP A 56 -27.82 1.05 -13.99
N GLU A 57 -28.04 1.91 -15.00
CA GLU A 57 -28.16 1.47 -16.39
C GLU A 57 -26.80 1.07 -17.01
N LEU A 58 -25.71 1.72 -16.59
CA LEU A 58 -24.35 1.38 -17.01
C LEU A 58 -23.86 0.07 -16.39
N HIS A 59 -24.43 -0.40 -15.28
CA HIS A 59 -23.93 -1.58 -14.56
C HIS A 59 -24.02 -2.88 -15.35
N ALA A 60 -25.16 -3.15 -16.02
CA ALA A 60 -25.31 -4.37 -16.80
C ALA A 60 -24.29 -4.42 -17.96
N GLN A 61 -24.06 -3.26 -18.58
CA GLN A 61 -23.04 -3.10 -19.60
C GLN A 61 -21.63 -3.25 -19.03
N GLN A 62 -21.33 -2.64 -17.87
CA GLN A 62 -20.05 -2.75 -17.18
C GLN A 62 -19.74 -4.18 -16.75
N HIS A 63 -20.72 -4.90 -16.21
CA HIS A 63 -20.58 -6.31 -15.84
C HIS A 63 -20.30 -7.18 -17.07
N HIS A 64 -21.02 -6.96 -18.18
CA HIS A 64 -20.74 -7.63 -19.44
C HIS A 64 -19.34 -7.31 -19.99
N LEU A 65 -18.92 -6.04 -19.94
CA LEU A 65 -17.59 -5.61 -20.36
C LEU A 65 -16.50 -6.23 -19.48
N LEU A 66 -16.73 -6.32 -18.16
CA LEU A 66 -15.83 -7.01 -17.24
C LEU A 66 -15.67 -8.47 -17.64
N GLN A 67 -16.77 -9.19 -17.88
CA GLN A 67 -16.73 -10.60 -18.29
C GLN A 67 -15.92 -10.78 -19.59
N LEU A 68 -16.18 -9.92 -20.58
CA LEU A 68 -15.44 -9.95 -21.85
C LEU A 68 -13.95 -9.67 -21.64
N TRP A 69 -13.58 -8.72 -20.77
CA TRP A 69 -12.20 -8.42 -20.46
C TRP A 69 -11.50 -9.58 -19.73
N LEU A 70 -12.14 -10.16 -18.71
CA LEU A 70 -11.63 -11.34 -18.00
C LEU A 70 -11.44 -12.54 -18.94
N GLN A 71 -12.37 -12.75 -19.87
CA GLN A 71 -12.27 -13.79 -20.88
C GLN A 71 -11.11 -13.54 -21.85
N ARG A 72 -10.93 -12.29 -22.31
CA ARG A 72 -9.88 -11.91 -23.26
C ARG A 72 -8.48 -11.92 -22.66
N SER A 73 -8.36 -11.58 -21.38
CA SER A 73 -7.08 -11.63 -20.66
C SER A 73 -6.54 -13.06 -20.49
N GLY A 74 -7.39 -14.08 -20.70
CA GLY A 74 -6.97 -15.48 -20.80
C GLY A 74 -6.39 -16.02 -19.49
N ASN A 75 -5.10 -16.41 -19.51
CA ASN A 75 -4.39 -16.92 -18.33
C ASN A 75 -3.35 -15.94 -17.80
N CYS A 76 -3.36 -14.69 -18.25
CA CYS A 76 -2.35 -13.72 -17.85
C CYS A 76 -2.57 -13.27 -16.39
N PRO A 77 -1.51 -12.94 -15.64
CA PRO A 77 -1.64 -12.29 -14.34
C PRO A 77 -2.47 -11.00 -14.45
N LEU A 78 -3.20 -10.67 -13.39
CA LEU A 78 -4.10 -9.53 -13.34
C LEU A 78 -3.71 -8.56 -12.23
N SER A 79 -3.74 -7.26 -12.52
CA SER A 79 -3.78 -6.20 -11.51
C SER A 79 -5.21 -5.71 -11.37
N ILE A 80 -5.77 -5.77 -10.17
CA ILE A 80 -7.17 -5.42 -9.91
C ILE A 80 -7.26 -4.20 -8.99
N GLU A 81 -8.11 -3.26 -9.34
CA GLU A 81 -8.54 -2.16 -8.47
C GLU A 81 -10.04 -2.27 -8.21
N LEU A 82 -10.41 -2.36 -6.94
CA LEU A 82 -11.79 -2.38 -6.47
C LEU A 82 -12.03 -1.10 -5.67
N ARG A 83 -12.85 -0.21 -6.21
CA ARG A 83 -13.29 1.01 -5.54
C ARG A 83 -14.81 1.03 -5.40
N ASN A 84 -15.31 1.63 -4.34
CA ASN A 84 -16.74 1.83 -4.10
C ASN A 84 -17.06 3.32 -4.19
N PHE A 85 -17.06 3.84 -5.41
CA PHE A 85 -17.45 5.22 -5.67
C PHE A 85 -18.94 5.39 -5.31
N GLU A 86 -19.22 5.96 -4.14
CA GLU A 86 -20.53 6.50 -3.83
C GLU A 86 -20.52 7.97 -4.24
N SER A 87 -21.28 8.30 -5.28
CA SER A 87 -21.52 9.67 -5.74
C SER A 87 -22.29 10.48 -4.68
N GLY A 88 -21.58 11.01 -3.69
CA GLY A 88 -22.00 12.13 -2.83
C GLY A 88 -23.17 11.90 -1.87
N SER A 89 -23.77 10.70 -1.82
CA SER A 89 -24.90 10.43 -0.94
C SER A 89 -24.41 9.87 0.41
N LEU A 90 -24.73 10.56 1.51
CA LEU A 90 -24.34 10.21 2.88
C LEU A 90 -24.88 8.85 3.38
N ARG A 91 -25.65 8.12 2.56
CA ARG A 91 -26.28 6.85 2.95
C ARG A 91 -25.62 5.70 2.21
N ARG A 92 -24.56 5.22 2.86
CA ARG A 92 -23.80 4.02 2.56
C ARG A 92 -24.72 2.83 2.38
N ARG A 93 -24.98 2.42 1.15
CA ARG A 93 -25.63 1.14 0.87
C ARG A 93 -24.82 0.48 -0.21
N SER A 94 -24.32 -0.72 0.12
CA SER A 94 -23.72 -1.61 -0.85
C SER A 94 -24.60 -1.66 -2.10
N HIS A 95 -24.01 -1.32 -3.25
CA HIS A 95 -24.72 -1.37 -4.51
C HIS A 95 -25.28 -2.79 -4.72
N PRO A 96 -26.57 -2.95 -5.11
CA PRO A 96 -27.21 -4.27 -5.21
C PRO A 96 -26.52 -5.23 -6.18
N LEU A 97 -25.76 -4.70 -7.15
CA LEU A 97 -25.01 -5.49 -8.14
C LEU A 97 -23.56 -5.80 -7.73
N MET A 98 -23.07 -5.20 -6.64
CA MET A 98 -21.71 -5.46 -6.14
C MET A 98 -21.45 -6.96 -5.89
N PRO A 99 -22.39 -7.76 -5.34
CA PRO A 99 -22.16 -9.19 -5.15
C PRO A 99 -21.91 -9.95 -6.45
N ALA A 100 -22.70 -9.70 -7.50
CA ALA A 100 -22.55 -10.37 -8.79
C ALA A 100 -21.23 -9.99 -9.49
N PHE A 101 -20.81 -8.74 -9.31
CA PHE A 101 -19.55 -8.23 -9.82
C PHE A 101 -18.35 -8.86 -9.10
N LEU A 102 -18.37 -8.87 -7.76
CA LEU A 102 -17.35 -9.52 -6.95
C LEU A 102 -17.27 -11.02 -7.23
N GLU A 103 -18.41 -11.71 -7.35
CA GLU A 103 -18.45 -13.14 -7.72
C GLU A 103 -17.74 -13.37 -9.06
N THR A 104 -18.01 -12.55 -10.06
CA THR A 104 -17.37 -12.63 -11.38
C THR A 104 -15.86 -12.43 -11.29
N MET A 105 -15.41 -11.45 -10.50
CA MET A 105 -13.99 -11.18 -10.28
C MET A 105 -13.30 -12.32 -9.54
N LEU A 106 -13.93 -12.85 -8.49
CA LEU A 106 -13.42 -13.91 -7.63
C LEU A 106 -13.19 -15.22 -8.40
N CYS A 107 -13.97 -15.50 -9.46
CA CYS A 107 -13.72 -16.63 -10.35
C CYS A 107 -12.33 -16.61 -11.01
N HIS A 108 -11.67 -15.45 -11.04
CA HIS A 108 -10.34 -15.25 -11.63
C HIS A 108 -9.26 -14.90 -10.60
N ALA A 109 -9.56 -14.99 -9.30
CA ALA A 109 -8.63 -14.60 -8.23
C ALA A 109 -7.32 -15.39 -8.20
N SER A 110 -7.30 -16.58 -8.79
CA SER A 110 -6.07 -17.37 -8.95
C SER A 110 -5.00 -16.67 -9.78
N ARG A 111 -5.39 -15.66 -10.57
CA ARG A 111 -4.53 -14.89 -11.47
C ARG A 111 -4.12 -13.54 -10.89
N TRP A 112 -4.66 -13.12 -9.75
CA TRP A 112 -4.40 -11.79 -9.18
C TRP A 112 -2.95 -11.71 -8.69
N GLN A 113 -2.24 -10.68 -9.15
CA GLN A 113 -0.86 -10.40 -8.78
C GLN A 113 -0.76 -9.13 -7.93
N ASP A 114 -1.52 -8.11 -8.28
CA ASP A 114 -1.54 -6.82 -7.58
C ASP A 114 -3.00 -6.44 -7.34
N MET A 115 -3.32 -6.04 -6.12
CA MET A 115 -4.69 -5.77 -5.72
C MET A 115 -4.78 -4.47 -4.95
N HIS A 116 -5.70 -3.60 -5.34
CA HIS A 116 -5.98 -2.34 -4.69
C HIS A 116 -7.45 -2.36 -4.26
N ILE A 117 -7.70 -2.21 -2.96
CA ILE A 117 -9.02 -2.33 -2.38
C ILE A 117 -9.34 -1.06 -1.61
N PHE A 118 -10.37 -0.37 -2.07
CA PHE A 118 -10.94 0.81 -1.44
C PHE A 118 -12.45 0.64 -1.38
N MET A 119 -12.94 -0.15 -0.41
CA MET A 119 -14.39 -0.39 -0.27
C MET A 119 -14.77 -0.69 1.19
N PRO A 120 -16.06 -0.54 1.58
CA PRO A 120 -16.53 -0.85 2.93
C PRO A 120 -16.32 -2.31 3.33
N TYR A 121 -16.13 -2.56 4.64
CA TYR A 121 -15.87 -3.89 5.21
C TYR A 121 -16.95 -4.91 4.87
N GLU A 122 -18.21 -4.49 4.77
CA GLU A 122 -19.36 -5.34 4.49
C GLU A 122 -19.22 -6.02 3.13
N ASN A 123 -18.67 -5.31 2.14
CA ASN A 123 -18.44 -5.85 0.81
C ASN A 123 -17.25 -6.82 0.81
N LEU A 124 -16.24 -6.57 1.66
CA LEU A 124 -15.06 -7.42 1.78
C LEU A 124 -15.33 -8.76 2.43
N ARG A 125 -16.33 -8.84 3.30
CA ARG A 125 -16.76 -10.13 3.86
C ARG A 125 -17.21 -11.11 2.77
N GLN A 126 -17.68 -10.63 1.63
CA GLN A 126 -18.04 -11.49 0.50
C GLN A 126 -16.80 -12.14 -0.13
N LEU A 127 -15.64 -11.51 0.01
CA LEU A 127 -14.36 -12.06 -0.48
C LEU A 127 -13.79 -13.13 0.46
N GLU A 128 -14.26 -13.22 1.72
CA GLU A 128 -13.77 -14.19 2.71
C GLU A 128 -14.11 -15.65 2.37
N ALA A 129 -14.99 -15.86 1.38
CA ALA A 129 -15.11 -17.16 0.72
C ALA A 129 -13.71 -17.69 0.36
N SER A 130 -13.46 -18.99 0.51
CA SER A 130 -12.12 -19.63 0.43
C SER A 130 -11.48 -19.51 -0.96
N VAL A 131 -11.07 -18.30 -1.32
CA VAL A 131 -10.54 -17.90 -2.60
C VAL A 131 -9.03 -17.96 -2.49
N SER A 132 -8.42 -18.79 -3.33
CA SER A 132 -6.97 -18.89 -3.41
C SER A 132 -6.43 -17.76 -4.29
N MET A 133 -5.46 -17.02 -3.76
CA MET A 133 -4.76 -15.94 -4.48
C MET A 133 -3.26 -16.28 -4.57
N PRO A 134 -2.88 -17.37 -5.24
CA PRO A 134 -1.54 -17.94 -5.20
C PRO A 134 -0.47 -17.04 -5.84
N LEU A 135 -0.88 -16.09 -6.69
CA LEU A 135 0.01 -15.17 -7.39
C LEU A 135 0.06 -13.77 -6.76
N LEU A 136 -0.75 -13.49 -5.72
CA LEU A 136 -0.85 -12.15 -5.15
C LEU A 136 0.47 -11.75 -4.47
N ARG A 137 1.07 -10.66 -4.92
CA ARG A 137 2.38 -10.14 -4.49
C ARG A 137 2.29 -8.79 -3.81
N SER A 138 1.37 -7.93 -4.28
CA SER A 138 1.15 -6.59 -3.74
C SER A 138 -0.32 -6.40 -3.36
N LEU A 139 -0.53 -5.79 -2.19
CA LEU A 139 -1.86 -5.40 -1.71
C LEU A 139 -1.81 -3.94 -1.28
N THR A 140 -2.64 -3.10 -1.89
CA THR A 140 -3.02 -1.81 -1.33
C THR A 140 -4.42 -1.93 -0.76
N PHE A 141 -4.58 -1.53 0.48
CA PHE A 141 -5.83 -1.66 1.21
C PHE A 141 -6.10 -0.39 2.00
N GLY A 142 -7.30 0.15 1.87
CA GLY A 142 -7.76 1.22 2.74
C GLY A 142 -9.26 1.49 2.59
N PRO A 143 -9.83 2.37 3.41
CA PRO A 143 -11.17 2.87 3.20
C PRO A 143 -11.21 3.77 1.95
N ASP A 144 -12.32 3.72 1.21
CA ASP A 144 -12.53 4.61 0.06
C ASP A 144 -12.79 6.07 0.48
N ASN A 145 -13.19 6.29 1.73
CA ASN A 145 -13.63 7.60 2.21
C ASN A 145 -12.84 8.05 3.46
N LEU A 146 -12.40 9.31 3.45
CA LEU A 146 -11.70 10.00 4.55
C LEU A 146 -12.56 10.26 5.79
N HIS A 147 -13.85 9.88 5.78
CA HIS A 147 -14.74 10.09 6.91
C HIS A 147 -14.48 9.06 8.00
N ARG A 148 -13.91 9.56 9.12
CA ARG A 148 -13.55 8.87 10.38
C ARG A 148 -14.29 7.53 10.58
N MET A 149 -13.55 6.44 10.41
CA MET A 149 -13.97 5.04 10.56
C MET A 149 -14.23 4.60 12.01
N THR A 150 -14.53 5.50 12.94
CA THR A 150 -14.55 5.15 14.37
C THR A 150 -15.63 4.14 14.76
N ASP A 151 -16.69 4.01 13.95
CA ASP A 151 -17.87 3.24 14.36
C ASP A 151 -18.00 1.89 13.63
N ASP A 152 -17.23 1.65 12.55
CA ASP A 152 -17.42 0.47 11.67
C ASP A 152 -16.23 -0.51 11.72
N THR A 153 -15.47 -0.57 12.82
CA THR A 153 -14.46 -1.64 12.95
C THR A 153 -15.16 -2.98 13.04
N PRO A 154 -14.85 -3.95 12.15
CA PRO A 154 -15.50 -5.26 12.21
C PRO A 154 -15.21 -5.94 13.55
N GLU A 155 -16.24 -6.55 14.14
CA GLU A 155 -16.13 -7.31 15.40
C GLU A 155 -15.09 -8.45 15.34
N ARG A 156 -14.77 -8.93 14.12
CA ARG A 156 -13.84 -10.03 13.87
C ARG A 156 -12.89 -9.70 12.72
N PRO A 157 -11.60 -10.04 12.84
CA PRO A 157 -10.66 -9.96 11.73
C PRO A 157 -11.12 -10.81 10.54
N MET A 158 -10.97 -10.31 9.32
CA MET A 158 -11.27 -11.05 8.09
C MET A 158 -10.06 -11.88 7.65
N HIS A 159 -10.24 -13.15 7.30
CA HIS A 159 -9.13 -14.05 6.93
C HIS A 159 -8.79 -14.07 5.43
N LEU A 160 -9.06 -12.95 4.75
CA LEU A 160 -9.07 -12.84 3.29
C LEU A 160 -7.75 -13.20 2.60
N PHE A 161 -6.61 -12.76 3.16
CA PHE A 161 -5.30 -12.88 2.52
C PHE A 161 -4.44 -14.00 3.10
N THR A 162 -5.03 -14.88 3.91
CA THR A 162 -4.30 -16.03 4.49
C THR A 162 -3.83 -17.03 3.44
N GLN A 163 -4.47 -17.05 2.26
CA GLN A 163 -4.15 -17.93 1.12
C GLN A 163 -3.35 -17.22 0.02
N ALA A 164 -2.58 -16.18 0.37
CA ALA A 164 -1.71 -15.44 -0.53
C ALA A 164 -0.21 -15.67 -0.20
N PRO A 165 0.36 -16.85 -0.54
CA PRO A 165 1.73 -17.23 -0.15
C PRO A 165 2.84 -16.43 -0.84
N GLN A 166 2.52 -15.59 -1.81
CA GLN A 166 3.48 -14.72 -2.51
C GLN A 166 3.39 -13.25 -2.08
N LEU A 167 2.50 -12.90 -1.14
CA LEU A 167 2.25 -11.52 -0.74
C LEU A 167 3.46 -10.97 0.01
N LYS A 168 4.12 -9.97 -0.60
CA LYS A 168 5.39 -9.38 -0.15
C LYS A 168 5.32 -7.89 0.11
N ALA A 169 4.43 -7.18 -0.55
CA ALA A 169 4.24 -5.74 -0.41
C ALA A 169 2.83 -5.44 0.08
N VAL A 170 2.72 -4.63 1.14
CA VAL A 170 1.44 -4.19 1.68
C VAL A 170 1.46 -2.69 1.89
N VAL A 171 0.45 -2.02 1.36
CA VAL A 171 0.15 -0.60 1.60
C VAL A 171 -1.17 -0.51 2.35
N LEU A 172 -1.15 -0.05 3.59
CA LEU A 172 -2.31 0.23 4.40
C LEU A 172 -2.56 1.73 4.39
N SER A 173 -3.43 2.17 3.49
CA SER A 173 -3.73 3.58 3.32
C SER A 173 -4.75 4.06 4.34
N HIS A 174 -4.62 5.34 4.69
CA HIS A 174 -5.49 6.03 5.64
C HIS A 174 -5.53 5.34 7.01
N SER A 175 -6.38 5.86 7.89
CA SER A 175 -6.57 5.45 9.26
C SER A 175 -7.16 4.04 9.44
N PHE A 176 -6.63 3.05 8.74
CA PHE A 176 -7.09 1.67 8.74
C PHE A 176 -6.51 0.89 9.93
N ASN A 177 -7.34 0.13 10.63
CA ASN A 177 -6.84 -0.78 11.66
C ASN A 177 -6.28 -2.05 10.99
N PRO A 178 -4.95 -2.26 11.00
CA PRO A 178 -4.30 -3.40 10.34
C PRO A 178 -4.81 -4.75 10.82
N PHE A 179 -5.35 -4.83 12.03
CA PHE A 179 -5.83 -6.06 12.63
C PHE A 179 -7.26 -6.43 12.24
N CYS A 180 -7.94 -5.59 11.46
CA CYS A 180 -9.24 -5.93 10.86
C CYS A 180 -9.11 -6.94 9.70
N ILE A 181 -7.90 -7.15 9.18
CA ILE A 181 -7.58 -8.17 8.19
C ILE A 181 -6.43 -9.06 8.68
N THR A 182 -6.50 -10.34 8.38
CA THR A 182 -5.39 -11.27 8.64
C THR A 182 -4.48 -11.26 7.43
N LEU A 183 -3.26 -10.77 7.64
CA LEU A 183 -2.20 -10.78 6.65
C LEU A 183 -1.12 -11.82 7.02
N PRO A 184 -0.44 -12.43 6.03
CA PRO A 184 0.71 -13.30 6.26
C PRO A 184 1.95 -12.44 6.59
N TRP A 185 1.94 -11.77 7.75
CA TRP A 185 2.94 -10.77 8.13
C TRP A 185 4.40 -11.26 8.03
N SER A 186 4.66 -12.53 8.36
CA SER A 186 6.01 -13.10 8.39
C SER A 186 6.73 -13.14 7.05
N GLN A 187 6.03 -13.02 5.91
CA GLN A 187 6.60 -12.98 4.55
C GLN A 187 6.59 -11.57 3.93
N ILE A 188 6.00 -10.58 4.60
CA ILE A 188 5.95 -9.20 4.10
C ILE A 188 7.36 -8.59 4.19
N THR A 189 7.82 -8.07 3.05
CA THR A 189 9.14 -7.45 2.88
C THR A 189 9.05 -5.93 2.72
N THR A 190 7.93 -5.42 2.19
CA THR A 190 7.67 -4.00 2.02
C THR A 190 6.36 -3.65 2.70
N LEU A 191 6.41 -2.71 3.65
CA LEU A 191 5.24 -2.18 4.33
C LEU A 191 5.19 -0.68 4.18
N GLU A 192 4.01 -0.20 3.82
CA GLU A 192 3.66 1.21 3.80
C GLU A 192 2.37 1.33 4.62
N ALA A 193 2.35 2.08 5.73
CA ALA A 193 1.15 2.12 6.57
C ALA A 193 0.95 3.43 7.32
N VAL A 194 -0.28 3.91 7.36
CA VAL A 194 -0.71 4.96 8.29
C VAL A 194 -1.22 4.27 9.56
N LEU A 195 -0.51 4.41 10.67
CA LEU A 195 -0.78 3.64 11.90
C LEU A 195 -1.14 4.53 13.08
N PHE A 196 -1.93 3.96 13.99
CA PHE A 196 -2.22 4.53 15.31
C PHE A 196 -1.48 3.77 16.40
N ASP A 197 -1.06 4.53 17.41
CA ASP A 197 -0.70 4.03 18.73
C ASP A 197 0.28 2.82 18.72
N ASP A 198 -0.09 1.73 19.40
CA ASP A 198 0.74 0.55 19.60
C ASP A 198 0.71 -0.45 18.43
N GLN A 199 -0.18 -0.24 17.43
CA GLN A 199 -0.33 -1.12 16.27
C GLN A 199 0.98 -1.28 15.51
N PHE A 200 1.77 -0.20 15.47
CA PHE A 200 3.10 -0.17 14.89
C PHE A 200 4.01 -1.30 15.39
N PHE A 201 4.16 -1.44 16.70
CA PHE A 201 5.09 -2.43 17.26
C PHE A 201 4.62 -3.84 17.03
N GLU A 202 3.31 -4.04 17.10
CA GLU A 202 2.72 -5.35 16.91
C GLU A 202 2.89 -5.80 15.45
N ILE A 203 2.75 -4.89 14.47
CA ILE A 203 3.08 -5.19 13.07
C ILE A 203 4.58 -5.51 12.92
N LEU A 204 5.48 -4.69 13.47
CA LEU A 204 6.91 -4.99 13.41
C LEU A 204 7.24 -6.35 14.04
N ARG A 205 6.54 -6.74 15.12
CA ARG A 205 6.71 -8.03 15.79
C ARG A 205 6.30 -9.19 14.89
N GLN A 206 5.26 -9.02 14.09
CA GLN A 206 4.79 -10.07 13.18
C GLN A 206 5.58 -10.10 11.86
N ALA A 207 6.07 -8.96 11.38
CA ALA A 207 6.70 -8.79 10.07
C ALA A 207 8.23 -8.83 10.13
N GLN A 208 8.79 -9.97 10.58
CA GLN A 208 10.24 -10.16 10.75
C GLN A 208 11.05 -10.19 9.44
N ALA A 209 10.37 -10.35 8.29
CA ALA A 209 11.01 -10.33 6.98
C ALA A 209 11.08 -8.94 6.33
N LEU A 210 10.64 -7.88 7.04
CA LEU A 210 10.64 -6.52 6.51
C LEU A 210 12.04 -6.07 6.08
N GLU A 211 12.11 -5.55 4.86
CA GLU A 211 13.28 -4.94 4.23
C GLU A 211 13.08 -3.44 4.02
N SER A 212 11.86 -3.00 3.73
CA SER A 212 11.46 -1.61 3.56
C SER A 212 10.19 -1.31 4.35
N CYS A 213 10.21 -0.23 5.13
CA CYS A 213 9.08 0.18 5.96
C CYS A 213 8.88 1.70 5.89
N THR A 214 7.71 2.15 5.44
CA THR A 214 7.28 3.55 5.47
C THR A 214 6.06 3.69 6.35
N LEU A 215 6.13 4.61 7.30
CA LEU A 215 5.12 4.77 8.35
C LEU A 215 4.68 6.21 8.44
N TRP A 216 3.38 6.43 8.44
CA TRP A 216 2.78 7.70 8.83
C TRP A 216 2.13 7.53 10.18
N LEU A 217 2.63 8.25 11.17
CA LEU A 217 2.06 8.25 12.50
C LEU A 217 0.95 9.28 12.54
N ASN A 218 -0.27 8.82 12.78
CA ASN A 218 -1.42 9.68 13.00
C ASN A 218 -1.92 9.36 14.40
N SER A 219 -1.89 10.31 15.33
CA SER A 219 -2.46 10.06 16.66
C SER A 219 -2.87 11.39 17.27
N GLN A 220 -4.03 11.36 17.92
CA GLN A 220 -4.55 12.48 18.68
C GLN A 220 -4.34 12.30 20.19
N ASP A 221 -4.19 11.06 20.68
CA ASP A 221 -4.27 10.73 22.11
C ASP A 221 -3.36 9.54 22.51
N PHE A 222 -2.03 9.69 22.43
CA PHE A 222 -1.10 8.64 22.90
C PHE A 222 -0.90 8.71 24.42
N GLU A 223 -1.61 7.88 25.20
CA GLU A 223 -1.53 7.91 26.68
C GLU A 223 -0.64 6.81 27.31
N SER A 224 0.01 5.93 26.55
CA SER A 224 0.74 4.79 27.16
C SER A 224 2.19 5.12 27.55
N PRO A 225 2.56 5.07 28.84
CA PRO A 225 3.93 5.30 29.28
C PRO A 225 4.87 4.11 29.01
N ASN A 226 4.34 2.94 28.64
CA ASN A 226 5.12 1.71 28.52
C ASN A 226 5.39 1.33 27.06
N LEU A 227 6.62 1.60 26.60
CA LEU A 227 7.08 1.22 25.27
C LEU A 227 7.31 -0.30 25.19
N PRO A 228 6.55 -1.05 24.37
CA PRO A 228 6.80 -2.48 24.16
C PRO A 228 8.20 -2.72 23.58
N THR A 229 8.77 -3.88 23.86
CA THR A 229 10.09 -4.27 23.35
C THR A 229 10.05 -4.40 21.83
N ILE A 230 10.95 -3.70 21.14
CA ILE A 230 11.03 -3.74 19.68
C ILE A 230 11.73 -5.04 19.27
N PRO A 231 11.14 -5.80 18.34
CA PRO A 231 11.80 -6.99 17.78
C PRO A 231 13.04 -6.59 16.98
N THR A 232 14.03 -7.49 16.94
CA THR A 232 15.21 -7.32 16.09
C THR A 232 14.85 -7.56 14.62
N LEU A 233 14.70 -6.50 13.82
CA LEU A 233 14.43 -6.61 12.38
C LEU A 233 15.74 -6.73 11.61
N SER A 234 16.28 -7.96 11.57
CA SER A 234 17.60 -8.25 10.98
C SER A 234 17.72 -7.97 9.47
N ARG A 235 16.59 -7.74 8.77
CA ARG A 235 16.53 -7.49 7.33
C ARG A 235 16.12 -6.07 6.96
N LEU A 236 15.71 -5.24 7.93
CA LEU A 236 15.18 -3.91 7.63
C LEU A 236 16.33 -3.01 7.16
N ARG A 237 16.30 -2.65 5.87
CA ARG A 237 17.32 -1.83 5.20
C ARG A 237 16.85 -0.39 5.02
N TYR A 238 15.57 -0.17 4.84
CA TYR A 238 14.98 1.15 4.67
C TYR A 238 13.87 1.37 5.70
N LEU A 239 13.97 2.46 6.46
CA LEU A 239 12.93 2.90 7.39
C LEU A 239 12.63 4.37 7.16
N LYS A 240 11.37 4.68 6.90
CA LYS A 240 10.85 6.04 6.79
C LYS A 240 9.71 6.26 7.79
N VAL A 241 9.82 7.30 8.61
CA VAL A 241 8.82 7.67 9.62
C VAL A 241 8.41 9.13 9.41
N GLU A 242 7.14 9.33 9.07
CA GLU A 242 6.51 10.63 8.81
C GLU A 242 5.30 10.88 9.72
N GLY A 243 4.84 12.13 9.76
CA GLY A 243 3.64 12.53 10.49
C GLY A 243 3.89 12.85 11.96
N GLY A 244 2.90 12.58 12.80
CA GLY A 244 2.98 12.65 14.26
C GLY A 244 2.81 14.04 14.87
N THR A 245 2.68 14.06 16.19
CA THR A 245 2.63 15.25 17.04
C THR A 245 3.87 15.31 17.93
N LYS A 246 4.06 16.39 18.71
CA LYS A 246 5.24 16.53 19.58
C LYS A 246 5.31 15.45 20.67
N GLU A 247 4.15 14.90 21.05
CA GLU A 247 4.02 13.80 22.01
C GLU A 247 4.75 12.54 21.52
N TRP A 248 4.77 12.31 20.20
CA TRP A 248 5.50 11.19 19.59
C TRP A 248 7.02 11.37 19.66
N ALA A 249 7.54 12.57 19.89
CA ALA A 249 8.98 12.78 19.99
C ALA A 249 9.59 11.97 21.13
N PHE A 250 8.97 11.99 22.32
CA PHE A 250 9.46 11.22 23.47
C PHE A 250 9.40 9.71 23.22
N PHE A 251 8.32 9.26 22.59
CA PHE A 251 8.12 7.87 22.22
C PHE A 251 9.17 7.42 21.21
N LEU A 252 9.34 8.19 20.14
CA LEU A 252 10.26 7.85 19.06
C LEU A 252 11.70 7.95 19.51
N GLN A 253 12.07 8.82 20.46
CA GLN A 253 13.40 8.76 21.06
C GLN A 253 13.68 7.39 21.71
N GLY A 254 12.71 6.83 22.43
CA GLY A 254 12.82 5.47 22.98
C GLY A 254 12.95 4.41 21.88
N PHE A 255 12.22 4.57 20.78
CA PHE A 255 12.32 3.73 19.60
C PHE A 255 13.68 3.86 18.89
N LEU A 256 14.16 5.07 18.63
CA LEU A 256 15.44 5.40 18.01
C LEU A 256 16.62 4.84 18.81
N ARG A 257 16.61 5.00 20.13
CA ARG A 257 17.63 4.38 21.01
C ARG A 257 17.67 2.86 20.86
N ARG A 258 16.52 2.25 20.54
CA ARG A 258 16.40 0.82 20.29
C ARG A 258 16.65 0.45 18.82
N LEU A 259 16.53 1.37 17.85
CA LEU A 259 16.88 1.14 16.43
C LEU A 259 18.31 0.67 16.23
N GLY A 260 19.21 0.93 17.17
CA GLY A 260 20.53 0.30 17.17
C GLY A 260 20.48 -1.25 17.11
N THR A 261 19.35 -1.89 17.37
CA THR A 261 19.15 -3.34 17.14
C THR A 261 18.86 -3.71 15.68
N LEU A 262 18.90 -2.77 14.74
CA LEU A 262 18.67 -3.04 13.31
C LEU A 262 19.99 -3.15 12.56
N PRO A 263 20.64 -4.34 12.54
CA PRO A 263 21.99 -4.49 12.00
C PRO A 263 22.09 -4.26 10.49
N ALA A 264 20.97 -4.27 9.78
CA ALA A 264 20.91 -4.13 8.33
C ALA A 264 20.40 -2.76 7.85
N LEU A 265 20.13 -1.82 8.77
CA LEU A 265 19.56 -0.53 8.39
C LEU A 265 20.57 0.27 7.57
N GLU A 266 20.21 0.55 6.31
CA GLU A 266 21.04 1.28 5.36
C GLU A 266 20.55 2.72 5.18
N SER A 267 19.24 2.95 5.21
CA SER A 267 18.65 4.27 5.08
C SER A 267 17.58 4.54 6.14
N LEU A 268 17.67 5.71 6.75
CA LEU A 268 16.72 6.22 7.75
C LEU A 268 16.20 7.60 7.32
N HIS A 269 14.89 7.68 7.11
CA HIS A 269 14.19 8.93 6.80
C HIS A 269 13.30 9.31 7.98
N ILE A 270 13.52 10.47 8.59
CA ILE A 270 12.80 10.85 9.81
C ILE A 270 12.61 12.37 9.90
N SER A 271 11.44 12.81 10.39
CA SER A 271 11.25 14.24 10.71
C SER A 271 12.06 14.65 11.94
N GLU A 272 12.68 15.84 11.89
CA GLU A 272 13.47 16.37 13.01
C GLU A 272 12.67 16.43 14.31
N MET A 273 11.36 16.68 14.24
CA MET A 273 10.49 16.74 15.40
C MET A 273 10.51 15.46 16.25
N PHE A 274 10.82 14.32 15.64
CA PHE A 274 10.90 13.02 16.31
C PHE A 274 12.23 12.74 17.00
N LEU A 275 13.25 13.56 16.73
CA LEU A 275 14.52 13.50 17.43
C LEU A 275 14.44 14.21 18.79
N GLY A 276 13.37 14.98 19.04
CA GLY A 276 13.07 15.69 20.27
C GLY A 276 13.97 16.91 20.51
N PRO A 277 14.15 17.37 21.78
CA PRO A 277 14.78 18.66 22.06
C PRO A 277 16.29 18.71 21.75
N ASP A 278 16.96 17.55 21.71
CA ASP A 278 18.37 17.43 21.34
C ASP A 278 18.50 16.44 20.17
N PRO A 279 18.30 16.91 18.92
CA PRO A 279 18.31 16.04 17.77
C PRO A 279 19.69 15.43 17.50
N VAL A 280 20.75 16.12 17.92
CA VAL A 280 22.14 15.65 17.76
C VAL A 280 22.40 14.46 18.68
N ASP A 281 22.03 14.55 19.96
CA ASP A 281 22.17 13.42 20.90
C ASP A 281 21.33 12.21 20.48
N ALA A 282 20.09 12.44 20.02
CA ALA A 282 19.21 11.38 19.56
C ALA A 282 19.82 10.58 18.41
N ILE A 283 20.38 11.25 17.39
CA ILE A 283 21.08 10.57 16.30
C ILE A 283 22.42 9.98 16.79
N CYS A 284 23.13 10.64 17.71
CA CYS A 284 24.38 10.11 18.27
C CYS A 284 24.16 8.77 18.99
N SER A 285 22.98 8.58 19.58
CA SER A 285 22.60 7.32 20.22
C SER A 285 22.51 6.13 19.26
N LEU A 286 22.46 6.37 17.94
CA LEU A 286 22.50 5.34 16.90
C LEU A 286 23.92 4.78 16.65
N ARG A 287 24.97 5.50 17.06
CA ARG A 287 26.39 5.21 16.79
C ARG A 287 26.90 3.82 17.19
N PRO A 288 26.54 3.23 18.35
CA PRO A 288 27.29 2.07 18.85
C PRO A 288 27.15 0.78 18.04
N ARG A 289 26.33 0.73 16.98
CA ARG A 289 25.87 -0.54 16.38
C ARG A 289 25.88 -0.61 14.84
N GLY A 290 26.59 0.32 14.19
CA GLY A 290 26.64 0.46 12.72
C GLY A 290 25.69 1.54 12.26
N TYR A 291 26.19 2.52 11.51
CA TYR A 291 25.39 3.64 11.02
C TYR A 291 24.50 3.21 9.85
N PRO A 292 23.29 3.78 9.74
CA PRO A 292 22.67 3.93 8.43
C PRO A 292 23.66 4.67 7.51
N ARG A 293 23.80 4.18 6.29
CA ARG A 293 24.64 4.84 5.27
C ARG A 293 24.06 6.19 4.88
N GLU A 294 22.73 6.27 4.88
CA GLU A 294 21.95 7.44 4.51
C GLU A 294 21.01 7.82 5.66
N ILE A 295 21.04 9.09 6.04
CA ILE A 295 20.07 9.65 6.98
C ILE A 295 19.51 10.91 6.35
N GLU A 296 18.22 10.89 6.05
CA GLU A 296 17.49 12.06 5.57
C GLU A 296 16.62 12.62 6.70
N ILE A 297 16.87 13.89 7.05
CA ILE A 297 16.12 14.59 8.09
C ILE A 297 15.19 15.60 7.41
N TRP A 298 13.90 15.45 7.65
CA TRP A 298 12.88 16.30 7.05
C TRP A 298 12.44 17.37 8.05
N GLN A 299 12.02 18.52 7.55
CA GLN A 299 11.54 19.64 8.37
C GLN A 299 12.56 20.10 9.42
N ALA A 300 13.86 20.05 9.07
CA ALA A 300 14.92 20.41 9.98
C ALA A 300 14.98 21.93 10.23
N CYS A 301 14.96 22.31 11.50
CA CYS A 301 15.21 23.65 12.01
C CYS A 301 16.71 23.90 12.21
N ALA A 302 17.49 22.86 12.53
CA ALA A 302 18.95 22.96 12.60
C ALA A 302 19.58 22.90 11.20
N SER A 303 20.72 23.59 11.02
CA SER A 303 21.44 23.54 9.75
C SER A 303 22.12 22.19 9.54
N LEU A 304 22.32 21.82 8.27
CA LEU A 304 23.03 20.59 7.88
C LEU A 304 24.42 20.47 8.53
N ASP A 305 25.09 21.60 8.79
CA ASP A 305 26.43 21.62 9.39
C ASP A 305 26.42 21.12 10.85
N VAL A 306 25.33 21.36 11.59
CA VAL A 306 25.15 20.83 12.96
C VAL A 306 25.15 19.30 12.92
N TYR A 307 24.43 18.71 11.96
CA TYR A 307 24.37 17.26 11.79
C TYR A 307 25.69 16.69 11.25
N ARG A 308 26.32 17.35 10.27
CA ARG A 308 27.63 16.90 9.73
C ARG A 308 28.73 16.84 10.78
N GLY A 309 28.74 17.79 11.72
CA GLY A 309 29.68 17.77 12.84
C GLY A 309 29.55 16.52 13.71
N ALA A 310 28.33 16.00 13.84
CA ALA A 310 28.03 14.78 14.59
C ALA A 310 28.22 13.49 13.75
N PHE A 311 28.06 13.56 12.42
CA PHE A 311 28.10 12.40 11.51
C PHE A 311 28.96 12.65 10.26
N PRO A 312 30.30 12.62 10.39
CA PRO A 312 31.18 12.79 9.23
C PRO A 312 31.13 11.61 8.23
N GLU A 313 30.63 10.44 8.65
CA GLU A 313 30.63 9.21 7.84
C GLU A 313 29.30 8.92 7.12
N ALA A 314 28.19 9.53 7.54
CA ALA A 314 26.87 9.30 6.95
C ALA A 314 26.60 10.28 5.80
N GLN A 315 25.89 9.82 4.77
CA GLN A 315 25.31 10.71 3.78
C GLN A 315 24.09 11.38 4.40
N LEU A 316 24.26 12.65 4.77
CA LEU A 316 23.20 13.47 5.35
C LEU A 316 22.55 14.33 4.27
N ALA A 317 21.22 14.23 4.19
CA ALA A 317 20.39 15.13 3.41
C ALA A 317 19.37 15.81 4.33
N ILE A 318 19.10 17.09 4.04
CA ILE A 318 17.96 17.81 4.63
C ILE A 318 17.02 18.14 3.48
N SER A 319 15.77 17.71 3.64
CA SER A 319 14.68 18.07 2.74
C SER A 319 13.78 19.09 3.41
N ALA A 320 13.45 20.13 2.63
CA ALA A 320 12.57 21.22 3.04
C ALA A 320 11.11 20.77 3.10
#